data_AF-A0A674AP83-F1
#
_entry.id   AF-A0A674AP83-F1
#
_cell.length_a   1.000
_cell.length_b   1.000
_cell.length_c   1.000
_cell.angle_alpha   90.00
_cell.angle_beta   90.00
_cell.angle_gamma   90.00
#
_symmetry.space_group_name_H-M   'P 1'
#
loop_
_entity.id
_entity.type
_entity.pdbx_description
1 polymer ?
#
loop_
_entity_poly.entity_id
_entity_poly.type
_entity_poly.pdbx_seq_one_letter_code
_entity_poly.pdbx_strand_id
1 'polypeptide(L)'
;MPFGNTHNKLKMNYSAEQEYPDLSQHNNHMAKYYALKNMTDDEQQQLIDDHFLFDKPVSPLLLASGMGRDWPDGRGIWHNDGKTFLVWVNEEDHLRVISMQKGGNMKEVFHRFCTGLTKIESLFKDKGHEFMWNEHLGYVLTCPSNLGTGLRAGVHVKLPNVSKHEKFGEVLKRLRLQKRGTGGVDTAAVGGVFDISNADRLGFSEVELVQMVVDGVKTLVEMEKRLEGGQSFDDLMPDQK
;
A
#
# COMPACT_ATOMS: atom_id res chain seq x y z
N MET A 1 10.15 13.41 14.52
CA MET A 1 8.80 13.28 15.11
C MET A 1 8.60 11.87 15.65
N PRO A 2 7.92 11.62 16.78
CA PRO A 2 7.63 10.26 17.26
C PRO A 2 6.65 9.52 16.33
N PHE A 3 6.62 8.19 16.34
CA PHE A 3 5.62 7.39 15.60
C PHE A 3 4.20 7.60 16.13
N GLY A 4 3.17 7.29 15.33
CA GLY A 4 1.76 7.61 15.62
C GLY A 4 1.27 7.21 17.02
N ASN A 5 1.81 6.11 17.58
CA ASN A 5 1.52 5.66 18.94
C ASN A 5 1.97 6.64 20.06
N THR A 6 3.04 7.41 19.83
CA THR A 6 3.69 8.34 20.79
C THR A 6 3.62 9.81 20.35
N HIS A 7 3.20 10.06 19.11
CA HIS A 7 3.25 11.35 18.43
C HIS A 7 2.36 12.46 19.04
N ASN A 8 1.23 12.11 19.65
CA ASN A 8 0.20 13.09 20.01
C ASN A 8 0.61 14.13 21.07
N LYS A 9 1.70 13.94 21.82
CA LYS A 9 2.21 14.98 22.74
C LYS A 9 2.88 16.15 22.01
N LEU A 10 3.33 15.97 20.76
CA LEU A 10 4.03 17.00 19.97
C LEU A 10 3.16 17.59 18.84
N LYS A 11 2.06 16.92 18.49
CA LYS A 11 1.06 17.39 17.48
C LYS A 11 0.44 18.75 17.80
N MET A 12 0.49 19.20 19.05
CA MET A 12 -0.07 20.50 19.47
C MET A 12 0.82 21.71 19.10
N ASN A 13 1.98 21.50 18.47
CA ASN A 13 2.91 22.58 18.15
C ASN A 13 2.89 23.01 16.67
N TYR A 14 2.31 22.22 15.75
CA TYR A 14 2.32 22.50 14.32
C TYR A 14 1.00 22.06 13.64
N SER A 15 0.51 22.86 12.70
CA SER A 15 -0.62 22.47 11.84
C SER A 15 -0.19 21.49 10.74
N ALA A 16 -1.14 20.78 10.13
CA ALA A 16 -0.83 19.88 9.01
C ALA A 16 -0.16 20.63 7.84
N GLU A 17 -0.53 21.90 7.59
CA GLU A 17 0.14 22.72 6.57
C GLU A 17 1.58 23.09 6.93
N GLN A 18 1.92 23.10 8.23
CA GLN A 18 3.26 23.38 8.72
C GLN A 18 4.16 22.13 8.71
N GLU A 19 3.61 20.95 8.98
CA GLU A 19 4.36 19.69 9.01
C GLU A 19 4.58 19.06 7.64
N TYR A 20 3.68 19.31 6.68
CA TYR A 20 3.71 18.65 5.37
C TYR A 20 3.86 19.68 4.24
N PRO A 21 4.69 19.41 3.21
CA PRO A 21 4.86 20.33 2.09
C PRO A 21 3.56 20.53 1.31
N ASP A 22 3.35 21.75 0.80
CA ASP A 22 2.22 22.07 -0.06
C ASP A 22 2.42 21.40 -1.43
N LEU A 23 1.79 20.23 -1.59
CA LEU A 23 1.84 19.43 -2.80
C LEU A 23 1.12 20.10 -3.99
N SER A 24 0.44 21.23 -3.80
CA SER A 24 -0.24 21.98 -4.88
C SER A 24 0.70 22.80 -5.75
N GLN A 25 1.93 23.07 -5.30
CA GLN A 25 2.93 23.85 -6.06
C GLN A 25 3.60 23.07 -7.21
N HIS A 26 3.14 21.85 -7.50
CA HIS A 26 3.63 21.07 -8.63
C HIS A 26 2.82 21.33 -9.90
N ASN A 27 3.51 21.32 -11.05
CA ASN A 27 2.98 21.45 -12.41
C ASN A 27 2.06 20.30 -12.86
N ASN A 28 1.22 19.77 -11.96
CA ASN A 28 -0.09 19.28 -12.32
C ASN A 28 -1.06 20.19 -11.58
N HIS A 29 -1.48 21.26 -12.26
CA HIS A 29 -2.67 22.00 -11.82
C HIS A 29 -3.76 20.96 -11.55
N MET A 30 -4.29 20.96 -10.32
CA MET A 30 -5.35 20.09 -9.78
C MET A 30 -4.85 18.82 -9.05
N ALA A 31 -4.52 18.98 -7.77
CA ALA A 31 -4.41 17.92 -6.77
C ALA A 31 -5.12 18.40 -5.50
N LYS A 32 -5.73 17.49 -4.74
CA LYS A 32 -6.59 17.86 -3.60
C LYS A 32 -6.17 17.15 -2.33
N TYR A 33 -6.16 17.89 -1.23
CA TYR A 33 -6.03 17.36 0.13
C TYR A 33 -7.38 17.44 0.83
N TYR A 34 -7.80 16.33 1.42
CA TYR A 34 -9.03 16.20 2.17
C TYR A 34 -8.69 15.88 3.62
N ALA A 35 -8.82 16.88 4.49
CA ALA A 35 -8.74 16.67 5.92
C ALA A 35 -10.01 15.93 6.39
N LEU A 36 -9.84 14.80 7.08
CA LEU A 36 -10.99 13.97 7.49
C LEU A 36 -11.98 14.73 8.40
N LYS A 37 -11.51 15.70 9.18
CA LYS A 37 -12.35 16.51 10.08
C LYS A 37 -13.40 17.37 9.36
N ASN A 38 -13.11 17.79 8.13
CA ASN A 38 -13.93 18.74 7.37
C ASN A 38 -14.47 18.13 6.06
N MET A 39 -14.32 16.82 5.88
CA MET A 39 -14.80 16.09 4.71
C MET A 39 -16.33 16.03 4.74
N THR A 40 -16.97 16.35 3.62
CA THR A 40 -18.42 16.20 3.48
C THR A 40 -18.82 14.73 3.30
N ASP A 41 -20.06 14.37 3.62
CA ASP A 41 -20.57 13.00 3.44
C ASP A 41 -20.45 12.53 1.97
N ASP A 42 -20.70 13.42 1.01
CA ASP A 42 -20.57 13.14 -0.43
C ASP A 42 -19.11 12.87 -0.83
N GLU A 43 -18.16 13.67 -0.34
CA GLU A 43 -16.72 13.44 -0.58
C GLU A 43 -16.25 12.15 0.08
N GLN A 44 -16.73 11.87 1.29
CA GLN A 44 -16.41 10.64 2.00
C GLN A 44 -16.91 9.43 1.22
N GLN A 45 -18.17 9.42 0.80
CA GLN A 45 -18.75 8.35 0.02
C GLN A 45 -18.01 8.15 -1.31
N GLN A 46 -17.68 9.25 -2.01
CA GLN A 46 -16.91 9.18 -3.24
C GLN A 46 -15.54 8.51 -3.04
N LEU A 47 -14.81 8.86 -1.97
CA LEU A 47 -13.51 8.27 -1.66
C LEU A 47 -13.62 6.80 -1.21
N ILE A 48 -14.74 6.41 -0.57
CA ILE A 48 -15.05 5.00 -0.27
C ILE A 48 -15.27 4.23 -1.57
N ASP A 49 -16.08 4.78 -2.48
CA ASP A 49 -16.42 4.15 -3.77
C ASP A 49 -15.19 3.99 -4.67
N ASP A 50 -14.25 4.94 -4.60
CA ASP A 50 -12.96 4.86 -5.29
C ASP A 50 -11.96 3.86 -4.64
N HIS A 51 -12.29 3.32 -3.46
CA HIS A 51 -11.41 2.53 -2.59
C HIS A 51 -10.17 3.29 -2.11
N PHE A 52 -10.31 4.60 -1.87
CA PHE A 52 -9.24 5.50 -1.49
C PHE A 52 -9.25 5.87 -0.02
N LEU A 53 -10.43 5.96 0.59
CA LEU A 53 -10.55 6.34 1.98
C LEU A 53 -10.06 5.23 2.90
N PHE A 54 -9.41 5.63 3.99
CA PHE A 54 -9.15 4.77 5.12
C PHE A 54 -10.13 5.11 6.25
N ASP A 55 -10.67 4.07 6.89
CA ASP A 55 -11.63 4.21 7.97
C ASP A 55 -10.96 4.37 9.33
N LYS A 56 -11.76 4.75 10.33
CA LYS A 56 -11.32 4.72 11.73
C LYS A 56 -10.78 3.31 12.03
N PRO A 57 -9.59 3.19 12.64
CA PRO A 57 -9.01 1.88 12.90
C PRO A 57 -9.92 1.08 13.83
N VAL A 58 -10.36 -0.09 13.37
CA VAL A 58 -11.15 -1.06 14.15
C VAL A 58 -10.32 -2.26 14.59
N SER A 59 -9.12 -2.43 14.02
CA SER A 59 -8.22 -3.53 14.36
C SER A 59 -7.79 -3.46 15.83
N PRO A 60 -7.93 -4.55 16.61
CA PRO A 60 -7.45 -4.61 17.98
C PRO A 60 -5.95 -4.29 18.10
N LEU A 61 -5.13 -4.60 17.08
CA LEU A 61 -3.70 -4.32 17.07
C LEU A 61 -3.41 -2.81 17.05
N LEU A 62 -4.16 -2.06 16.23
CA LEU A 62 -4.04 -0.60 16.13
C LEU A 62 -4.64 0.10 17.36
N LEU A 63 -5.76 -0.41 17.88
CA LEU A 63 -6.42 0.17 19.04
C LEU A 63 -5.61 -0.07 20.32
N ALA A 64 -5.09 -1.28 20.54
CA ALA A 64 -4.29 -1.63 21.71
C ALA A 64 -2.94 -0.90 21.73
N SER A 65 -2.40 -0.52 20.58
CA SER A 65 -1.19 0.32 20.46
C SER A 65 -1.47 1.82 20.58
N GLY A 66 -2.75 2.22 20.75
CA GLY A 66 -3.15 3.60 20.96
C GLY A 66 -3.17 4.47 19.70
N MET A 67 -3.18 3.86 18.51
CA MET A 67 -3.12 4.58 17.22
C MET A 67 -4.48 5.19 16.83
N GLY A 68 -5.58 4.67 17.38
CA GLY A 68 -6.92 5.21 17.17
C GLY A 68 -7.28 6.46 17.99
N ARG A 69 -6.34 7.00 18.80
CA ARG A 69 -6.60 8.17 19.65
C ARG A 69 -6.88 9.43 18.83
N ASP A 70 -7.77 10.27 19.37
CA ASP A 70 -8.08 11.61 18.86
C ASP A 70 -8.60 11.63 17.42
N TRP A 71 -9.17 10.51 16.93
CA TRP A 71 -9.72 10.43 15.58
C TRP A 71 -10.87 11.45 15.38
N PRO A 72 -10.94 12.21 14.26
CA PRO A 72 -10.08 12.17 13.06
C PRO A 72 -8.95 13.22 13.03
N ASP A 73 -8.52 13.77 14.17
CA ASP A 73 -7.63 14.92 14.24
C ASP A 73 -6.26 14.69 13.56
N GLY A 74 -5.88 15.60 12.66
CA GLY A 74 -4.64 15.60 11.91
C GLY A 74 -4.50 14.41 10.95
N ARG A 75 -5.62 13.81 10.53
CA ARG A 75 -5.68 12.76 9.50
C ARG A 75 -6.26 13.32 8.22
N GLY A 76 -5.79 12.81 7.10
CA GLY A 76 -6.31 13.20 5.80
C GLY A 76 -5.78 12.34 4.68
N ILE A 77 -6.32 12.61 3.50
CA ILE A 77 -5.92 11.96 2.26
C ILE A 77 -5.61 13.02 1.22
N TRP A 78 -4.48 12.85 0.56
CA TRP A 78 -4.17 13.56 -0.67
C TRP A 78 -4.27 12.59 -1.84
N HIS A 79 -4.76 13.05 -2.99
CA HIS A 79 -4.60 12.32 -4.24
C HIS A 79 -4.45 13.25 -5.44
N ASN A 80 -3.83 12.74 -6.50
CA ASN A 80 -3.82 13.42 -7.79
C ASN A 80 -5.19 13.32 -8.47
N ASP A 81 -5.47 14.23 -9.40
CA ASP A 81 -6.70 14.24 -10.19
C ASP A 81 -6.95 12.95 -10.97
N GLY A 82 -5.86 12.36 -11.48
CA GLY A 82 -5.92 11.08 -12.18
C GLY A 82 -6.30 9.90 -11.30
N LYS A 83 -6.47 10.08 -9.99
CA LYS A 83 -6.86 9.02 -9.04
C LYS A 83 -5.91 7.80 -9.14
N THR A 84 -4.63 8.07 -9.35
CA THR A 84 -3.58 7.05 -9.60
C THR A 84 -2.37 7.17 -8.68
N PHE A 85 -2.29 8.23 -7.89
CA PHE A 85 -1.27 8.46 -6.87
C PHE A 85 -1.93 9.12 -5.65
N LEU A 86 -1.76 8.51 -4.48
CA LEU A 86 -2.42 8.89 -3.24
C LEU A 86 -1.43 8.90 -2.08
N VAL A 87 -1.71 9.72 -1.09
CA VAL A 87 -0.97 9.77 0.17
C VAL A 87 -1.96 9.83 1.32
N TRP A 88 -1.94 8.81 2.18
CA TRP A 88 -2.63 8.89 3.46
C TRP A 88 -1.72 9.52 4.50
N VAL A 89 -2.28 10.39 5.32
CA VAL A 89 -1.55 11.15 6.34
C VAL A 89 -2.05 10.75 7.72
N ASN A 90 -1.13 10.33 8.59
CA ASN A 90 -1.33 10.02 10.01
C ASN A 90 -2.37 8.92 10.33
N GLU A 91 -2.41 7.89 9.48
CA GLU A 91 -3.16 6.65 9.74
C GLU A 91 -2.30 5.70 10.60
N GLU A 92 -1.76 4.62 10.03
CA GLU A 92 -0.86 3.68 10.72
C GLU A 92 0.55 4.27 10.86
N ASP A 93 1.00 4.98 9.84
CA ASP A 93 2.29 5.67 9.78
C ASP A 93 2.10 7.16 9.44
N HIS A 94 3.17 7.95 9.49
CA HIS A 94 3.10 9.38 9.13
C HIS A 94 2.59 9.57 7.71
N LEU A 95 3.10 8.77 6.77
CA LEU A 95 2.70 8.79 5.36
C LEU A 95 2.55 7.37 4.83
N ARG A 96 1.46 7.14 4.09
CA ARG A 96 1.32 5.97 3.22
C ARG A 96 1.19 6.42 1.78
N VAL A 97 2.26 6.24 1.01
CA VAL A 97 2.31 6.61 -0.41
C VAL A 97 1.84 5.44 -1.25
N ILE A 98 0.86 5.67 -2.12
CA ILE A 98 0.19 4.65 -2.92
C ILE A 98 0.21 5.08 -4.38
N SER A 99 0.64 4.18 -5.27
CA SER A 99 0.42 4.30 -6.71
C SER A 99 -0.43 3.12 -7.16
N MET A 100 -1.49 3.38 -7.91
CA MET A 100 -2.40 2.34 -8.38
C MET A 100 -3.04 2.72 -9.71
N GLN A 101 -3.54 1.73 -10.44
CA GLN A 101 -4.37 1.92 -11.64
C GLN A 101 -5.18 0.65 -11.91
N LYS A 102 -6.19 0.76 -12.79
CA LYS A 102 -6.88 -0.42 -13.34
C LYS A 102 -5.99 -1.09 -14.41
N GLY A 103 -6.19 -2.39 -14.61
CA GLY A 103 -5.37 -3.20 -15.53
C GLY A 103 -4.07 -3.70 -14.92
N GLY A 104 -3.18 -4.24 -15.75
CA GLY A 104 -1.98 -4.98 -15.32
C GLY A 104 -0.64 -4.29 -15.57
N ASN A 105 -0.61 -2.98 -15.88
CA ASN A 105 0.64 -2.27 -16.19
C ASN A 105 1.44 -1.90 -14.93
N MET A 106 1.97 -2.91 -14.23
CA MET A 106 2.73 -2.73 -12.99
C MET A 106 3.97 -1.83 -13.17
N LYS A 107 4.59 -1.85 -14.37
CA LYS A 107 5.74 -1.00 -14.66
C LYS A 107 5.40 0.48 -14.59
N GLU A 108 4.26 0.88 -15.14
CA GLU A 108 3.79 2.26 -15.10
C GLU A 108 3.41 2.69 -13.68
N VAL A 109 2.71 1.82 -12.94
CA VAL A 109 2.39 2.02 -11.52
C VAL A 109 3.65 2.28 -10.71
N PHE A 110 4.66 1.42 -10.88
CA PHE A 110 5.91 1.51 -10.14
C PHE A 110 6.76 2.71 -10.55
N HIS A 111 6.80 3.05 -11.84
CA HIS A 111 7.50 4.26 -12.29
C HIS A 111 6.90 5.54 -11.69
N ARG A 112 5.56 5.62 -11.65
CA ARG A 112 4.85 6.73 -10.98
C ARG A 112 5.12 6.75 -9.48
N PHE A 113 5.16 5.58 -8.83
CA PHE A 113 5.49 5.44 -7.42
C PHE A 113 6.89 6.00 -7.10
N CYS A 114 7.92 5.54 -7.81
CA CYS A 114 9.29 6.01 -7.61
C CYS A 114 9.42 7.51 -7.85
N THR A 115 8.87 8.00 -8.97
CA THR A 115 8.94 9.43 -9.32
C THR A 115 8.24 10.30 -8.28
N GLY A 116 7.06 9.88 -7.81
CA GLY A 116 6.31 10.58 -6.77
C GLY A 116 7.05 10.58 -5.43
N LEU A 117 7.55 9.43 -4.99
CA LEU A 117 8.25 9.30 -3.71
C LEU A 117 9.55 10.12 -3.68
N THR A 118 10.37 10.08 -4.74
CA THR A 118 11.58 10.91 -4.84
C THR A 118 11.27 12.40 -4.80
N LYS A 119 10.17 12.84 -5.45
CA LYS A 119 9.73 14.24 -5.38
C LYS A 119 9.30 14.63 -3.97
N ILE A 120 8.47 13.80 -3.33
CA ILE A 120 8.04 14.03 -1.95
C ILE A 120 9.27 14.17 -1.04
N GLU A 121 10.21 13.23 -1.11
CA GLU A 121 11.45 13.25 -0.32
C GLU A 121 12.27 14.52 -0.55
N SER A 122 12.46 14.94 -1.81
CA SER A 122 13.17 16.17 -2.15
C SER A 122 12.54 17.40 -1.50
N LEU A 123 11.21 17.49 -1.49
CA LEU A 123 10.50 18.65 -0.91
C LEU A 123 10.58 18.68 0.61
N PHE A 124 10.55 17.51 1.25
CA PHE A 124 10.82 17.43 2.69
C PHE A 124 12.24 17.92 2.98
N LYS A 125 13.23 17.46 2.20
CA LYS A 125 14.63 17.88 2.36
C LYS A 125 14.82 19.38 2.17
N ASP A 126 14.17 19.97 1.17
CA ASP A 126 14.20 21.42 0.93
C ASP A 126 13.63 22.22 2.12
N LYS A 127 12.73 21.61 2.91
CA LYS A 127 12.18 22.17 4.15
C LYS A 127 12.94 21.77 5.42
N GLY A 128 14.08 21.07 5.30
CA GLY A 128 14.88 20.63 6.43
C GLY A 128 14.33 19.40 7.16
N HIS A 129 13.54 18.57 6.47
CA HIS A 129 12.97 17.33 6.98
C HIS A 129 13.46 16.13 6.18
N GLU A 130 13.67 14.99 6.83
CA GLU A 130 14.11 13.75 6.19
C GLU A 130 13.24 12.57 6.65
N PHE A 131 13.17 11.53 5.80
CA PHE A 131 12.56 10.28 6.20
C PHE A 131 13.44 9.53 7.19
N MET A 132 12.80 8.78 8.10
CA MET A 132 13.53 7.92 9.02
C MET A 132 14.11 6.74 8.26
N TRP A 133 15.44 6.68 8.17
CA TRP A 133 16.14 5.63 7.46
C TRP A 133 17.50 5.34 8.12
N ASN A 134 17.93 4.06 8.10
CA ASN A 134 19.31 3.69 8.39
C ASN A 134 19.73 2.45 7.58
N GLU A 135 21.04 2.20 7.50
CA GLU A 135 21.61 1.12 6.69
C GLU A 135 21.12 -0.28 7.09
N HIS A 136 20.83 -0.51 8.37
CA HIS A 136 20.42 -1.83 8.86
C HIS A 136 18.94 -2.12 8.64
N LEU A 137 18.08 -1.13 8.92
CA LEU A 137 16.62 -1.29 8.93
C LEU A 137 15.95 -0.77 7.67
N GLY A 138 16.65 -0.04 6.80
CA GLY A 138 16.03 0.71 5.73
C GLY A 138 15.11 1.81 6.29
N TYR A 139 13.97 2.02 5.63
CA TYR A 139 12.93 2.94 6.12
C TYR A 139 12.30 2.40 7.40
N VAL A 140 12.23 3.27 8.41
CA VAL A 140 11.68 2.93 9.72
C VAL A 140 10.21 3.31 9.78
N LEU A 141 9.37 2.31 10.04
CA LEU A 141 7.92 2.44 10.19
C LEU A 141 7.50 1.94 11.57
N THR A 142 6.23 2.19 11.92
CA THR A 142 5.69 1.91 13.26
C THR A 142 5.72 0.42 13.59
N CYS A 143 5.34 -0.44 12.63
CA CYS A 143 5.32 -1.88 12.80
C CYS A 143 6.63 -2.52 12.30
N PRO A 144 7.30 -3.38 13.09
CA PRO A 144 8.52 -4.07 12.65
C PRO A 144 8.35 -4.88 11.35
N SER A 145 7.15 -5.35 11.05
CA SER A 145 6.87 -6.09 9.81
C SER A 145 6.94 -5.22 8.55
N ASN A 146 6.93 -3.89 8.69
CA ASN A 146 7.00 -2.93 7.58
C ASN A 146 8.40 -2.31 7.41
N LEU A 147 9.42 -2.73 8.16
CA LEU A 147 10.78 -2.23 7.98
C LEU A 147 11.36 -2.57 6.59
N GLY A 148 12.47 -1.91 6.24
CA GLY A 148 13.18 -2.08 4.98
C GLY A 148 12.62 -1.15 3.92
N THR A 149 11.91 -1.73 2.96
CA THR A 149 11.26 -0.95 1.90
C THR A 149 9.90 -0.42 2.31
N GLY A 150 9.25 -1.01 3.32
CA GLY A 150 7.82 -0.80 3.60
C GLY A 150 6.90 -1.14 2.42
N LEU A 151 7.43 -1.75 1.36
CA LEU A 151 6.75 -1.83 0.07
C LEU A 151 5.80 -3.02 0.02
N ARG A 152 4.56 -2.73 -0.35
CA ARG A 152 3.57 -3.73 -0.73
C ARG A 152 3.15 -3.52 -2.18
N ALA A 153 3.80 -4.24 -3.10
CA ALA A 153 3.38 -4.35 -4.49
C ALA A 153 2.36 -5.49 -4.62
N GLY A 154 1.25 -5.25 -5.30
CA GLY A 154 0.20 -6.26 -5.42
C GLY A 154 -0.79 -6.02 -6.55
N VAL A 155 -1.65 -7.00 -6.76
CA VAL A 155 -2.70 -6.99 -7.77
C VAL A 155 -3.99 -7.58 -7.20
N HIS A 156 -5.12 -7.06 -7.67
CA HIS A 156 -6.39 -7.79 -7.60
C HIS A 156 -6.48 -8.69 -8.83
N VAL A 157 -6.39 -10.01 -8.63
CA VAL A 157 -6.38 -11.01 -9.70
C VAL A 157 -7.47 -12.06 -9.48
N LYS A 158 -8.18 -12.40 -10.55
CA LYS A 158 -9.25 -13.42 -10.54
C LYS A 158 -8.64 -14.79 -10.79
N LEU A 159 -8.72 -15.67 -9.79
CA LEU A 159 -8.10 -16.99 -9.74
C LEU A 159 -9.11 -18.08 -9.28
N PRO A 160 -10.27 -18.24 -9.95
CA PRO A 160 -11.36 -19.10 -9.48
C PRO A 160 -11.03 -20.59 -9.43
N ASN A 161 -10.03 -21.04 -10.21
CA ASN A 161 -9.63 -22.45 -10.26
C ASN A 161 -8.39 -22.71 -9.41
N VAL A 162 -7.28 -22.00 -9.64
CA VAL A 162 -6.01 -22.25 -8.91
C VAL A 162 -6.18 -22.00 -7.41
N SER A 163 -7.03 -21.05 -7.00
CA SER A 163 -7.26 -20.80 -5.58
C SER A 163 -7.94 -21.93 -4.81
N LYS A 164 -8.61 -22.85 -5.51
CA LYS A 164 -9.25 -24.04 -4.94
C LYS A 164 -8.33 -25.27 -4.97
N HIS A 165 -7.20 -25.18 -5.69
CA HIS A 165 -6.25 -26.26 -5.81
C HIS A 165 -5.46 -26.42 -4.50
N GLU A 166 -5.24 -27.66 -4.05
CA GLU A 166 -4.55 -27.96 -2.79
C GLU A 166 -3.12 -27.36 -2.73
N LYS A 167 -2.44 -27.29 -3.88
CA LYS A 167 -1.09 -26.74 -4.01
C LYS A 167 -1.02 -25.21 -4.01
N PHE A 168 -2.13 -24.47 -3.97
CA PHE A 168 -2.11 -23.01 -4.08
C PHE A 168 -1.28 -22.34 -2.99
N GLY A 169 -1.40 -22.81 -1.74
CA GLY A 169 -0.61 -22.30 -0.63
C GLY A 169 0.89 -22.53 -0.82
N GLU A 170 1.27 -23.69 -1.35
CA GLU A 170 2.66 -24.01 -1.65
C GLU A 170 3.21 -23.14 -2.78
N VAL A 171 2.44 -22.96 -3.87
CA VAL A 171 2.80 -22.07 -4.98
C VAL A 171 3.08 -20.66 -4.47
N LEU A 172 2.17 -20.09 -3.66
CA LEU A 172 2.36 -18.74 -3.10
C LEU A 172 3.63 -18.66 -2.23
N LYS A 173 3.87 -19.67 -1.38
CA LYS A 173 5.06 -19.73 -0.53
C LYS A 173 6.36 -19.76 -1.35
N ARG A 174 6.42 -20.59 -2.39
CA ARG A 174 7.60 -20.70 -3.26
C ARG A 174 7.86 -19.42 -4.06
N LEU A 175 6.78 -18.72 -4.46
CA LEU A 175 6.84 -17.42 -5.13
C LEU A 175 7.08 -16.24 -4.18
N ARG A 176 7.13 -16.47 -2.85
CA ARG A 176 7.23 -15.43 -1.81
C ARG A 176 6.08 -14.40 -1.86
N LEU A 177 4.90 -14.89 -2.22
CA LEU A 177 3.67 -14.09 -2.28
C LEU A 177 2.75 -14.43 -1.10
N GLN A 178 1.90 -13.48 -0.76
CA GLN A 178 0.83 -13.63 0.21
C GLN A 178 -0.51 -13.26 -0.43
N LYS A 179 -1.59 -13.88 0.06
CA LYS A 179 -2.97 -13.60 -0.35
C LYS A 179 -3.76 -12.89 0.75
N ARG A 180 -4.60 -11.94 0.37
CA ARG A 180 -5.63 -11.30 1.20
C ARG A 180 -6.98 -11.32 0.45
N GLY A 181 -8.08 -11.06 1.16
CA GLY A 181 -9.37 -10.83 0.51
C GLY A 181 -9.42 -9.48 -0.21
N THR A 182 -10.52 -9.25 -0.93
CA THR A 182 -10.66 -8.09 -1.84
C THR A 182 -10.72 -6.73 -1.15
N GLY A 183 -11.06 -6.68 0.13
CA GLY A 183 -11.07 -5.46 0.95
C GLY A 183 -9.89 -5.35 1.93
N GLY A 184 -8.83 -6.16 1.76
CA GLY A 184 -7.64 -6.10 2.59
C GLY A 184 -7.50 -7.26 3.58
N VAL A 185 -6.66 -7.05 4.61
CA VAL A 185 -6.06 -8.11 5.46
C VAL A 185 -7.07 -8.96 6.24
N ASP A 186 -8.25 -8.41 6.54
CA ASP A 186 -9.28 -9.07 7.34
C ASP A 186 -10.58 -9.34 6.55
N THR A 187 -10.51 -9.35 5.22
CA THR A 187 -11.70 -9.54 4.36
C THR A 187 -11.66 -10.89 3.63
N ALA A 188 -12.84 -11.40 3.26
CA ALA A 188 -12.95 -12.58 2.41
C ALA A 188 -12.68 -12.23 0.94
N ALA A 189 -12.18 -13.22 0.18
CA ALA A 189 -12.13 -13.11 -1.28
C ALA A 189 -13.55 -13.22 -1.85
N VAL A 190 -13.96 -12.26 -2.67
CA VAL A 190 -15.27 -12.27 -3.34
C VAL A 190 -15.09 -12.69 -4.80
N GLY A 191 -15.89 -13.67 -5.26
CA GLY A 191 -15.93 -14.05 -6.68
C GLY A 191 -14.65 -14.65 -7.24
N GLY A 192 -13.79 -15.23 -6.38
CA GLY A 192 -12.47 -15.76 -6.78
C GLY A 192 -11.44 -14.67 -7.08
N VAL A 193 -11.68 -13.42 -6.68
CA VAL A 193 -10.70 -12.33 -6.77
C VAL A 193 -9.88 -12.29 -5.49
N PHE A 194 -8.55 -12.25 -5.63
CA PHE A 194 -7.61 -12.21 -4.53
C PHE A 194 -6.72 -10.98 -4.65
N ASP A 195 -6.39 -10.40 -3.50
CA ASP A 195 -5.29 -9.44 -3.38
C ASP A 195 -3.99 -10.24 -3.17
N ILE A 196 -3.17 -10.32 -4.22
CA ILE A 196 -1.88 -11.02 -4.22
C ILE A 196 -0.75 -10.00 -4.17
N SER A 197 0.16 -10.12 -3.21
CA SER A 197 1.27 -9.19 -3.00
C SER A 197 2.54 -9.89 -2.54
N ASN A 198 3.70 -9.22 -2.61
CA ASN A 198 4.94 -9.72 -2.00
C ASN A 198 4.75 -9.94 -0.49
N ALA A 199 5.39 -10.97 0.06
CA ALA A 199 5.41 -11.25 1.50
C ALA A 199 6.53 -10.47 2.22
N ASP A 200 7.69 -10.34 1.57
CA ASP A 200 8.88 -9.70 2.16
C ASP A 200 8.85 -8.17 2.09
N ARG A 201 9.58 -7.53 3.01
CA ARG A 201 9.72 -6.06 3.11
C ARG A 201 11.16 -5.62 3.35
N LEU A 202 11.89 -6.37 4.17
CA LEU A 202 13.29 -6.15 4.54
C LEU A 202 14.20 -7.19 3.90
N GLY A 203 15.42 -6.79 3.54
CA GLY A 203 16.43 -7.66 2.92
C GLY A 203 16.34 -7.74 1.38
N PHE A 204 15.43 -6.99 0.78
CA PHE A 204 15.25 -6.87 -0.67
C PHE A 204 15.00 -5.41 -1.03
N SER A 205 15.42 -4.99 -2.23
CA SER A 205 15.08 -3.69 -2.79
C SER A 205 13.64 -3.64 -3.30
N GLU A 206 13.12 -2.43 -3.50
CA GLU A 206 11.80 -2.18 -4.07
C GLU A 206 11.66 -2.82 -5.45
N VAL A 207 12.72 -2.76 -6.27
CA VAL A 207 12.75 -3.33 -7.62
C VAL A 207 12.64 -4.86 -7.57
N GLU A 208 13.40 -5.51 -6.69
CA GLU A 208 13.36 -6.97 -6.52
C GLU A 208 11.98 -7.44 -6.05
N LEU A 209 11.37 -6.74 -5.09
CA LEU A 209 10.02 -7.05 -4.59
C LEU A 209 8.96 -6.91 -5.68
N VAL A 210 9.00 -5.85 -6.48
CA VAL A 210 8.06 -5.67 -7.61
C VAL A 210 8.27 -6.75 -8.67
N GLN A 211 9.52 -7.09 -8.98
CA GLN A 211 9.83 -8.12 -9.95
C GLN A 211 9.32 -9.49 -9.50
N MET A 212 9.47 -9.83 -8.21
CA MET A 212 8.89 -11.05 -7.62
C MET A 212 7.37 -11.12 -7.82
N VAL A 213 6.67 -10.00 -7.62
CA VAL A 213 5.22 -9.91 -7.85
C VAL A 213 4.88 -10.07 -9.32
N VAL A 214 5.58 -9.38 -10.23
CA VAL A 214 5.34 -9.47 -11.68
C VAL A 214 5.50 -10.91 -12.16
N ASP A 215 6.57 -11.60 -11.78
CA ASP A 215 6.84 -12.97 -12.22
C ASP A 215 5.88 -13.97 -11.58
N GLY A 216 5.60 -13.81 -10.30
CA GLY A 216 4.69 -14.69 -9.58
C GLY A 216 3.24 -14.56 -10.08
N VAL A 217 2.77 -13.34 -10.33
CA VAL A 217 1.43 -13.11 -10.90
C VAL A 217 1.32 -13.68 -12.32
N LYS A 218 2.34 -13.51 -13.16
CA LYS A 218 2.36 -14.14 -14.50
C LYS A 218 2.24 -15.67 -14.40
N THR A 219 2.98 -16.27 -13.47
CA THR A 219 2.94 -17.72 -13.20
C THR A 219 1.53 -18.15 -12.76
N LEU A 220 0.92 -17.44 -11.82
CA LEU A 220 -0.44 -17.73 -11.35
C LEU A 220 -1.48 -17.61 -12.46
N VAL A 221 -1.37 -16.61 -13.34
CA VAL A 221 -2.28 -16.44 -14.49
C VAL A 221 -2.13 -17.59 -15.48
N GLU A 222 -0.91 -18.09 -15.71
CA GLU A 222 -0.69 -19.25 -16.58
C GLU A 222 -1.27 -20.53 -15.97
N MET A 223 -1.06 -20.76 -14.67
CA MET A 223 -1.67 -21.89 -13.95
C MET A 223 -3.20 -21.84 -14.02
N GLU A 224 -3.80 -20.65 -13.85
CA GLU A 224 -5.25 -20.46 -13.95
C GLU A 224 -5.77 -20.85 -15.34
N LYS A 225 -5.13 -20.37 -16.41
CA LYS A 225 -5.50 -20.70 -17.80
C LYS A 225 -5.42 -22.20 -18.09
N ARG A 226 -4.42 -22.90 -17.54
CA ARG A 226 -4.32 -24.35 -17.70
C ARG A 226 -5.47 -25.09 -17.05
N LEU A 227 -5.81 -24.71 -15.81
CA LEU A 227 -6.95 -25.30 -15.11
C LEU A 227 -8.28 -24.98 -15.81
N GLU A 228 -8.44 -23.77 -16.36
CA GLU A 228 -9.59 -23.42 -17.21
C GLU A 228 -9.70 -24.35 -18.44
N GLY A 229 -8.56 -24.75 -19.02
CA GLY A 229 -8.47 -25.72 -20.12
C GLY A 229 -8.51 -27.18 -19.69
N GLY A 230 -8.69 -27.50 -18.40
CA GLY A 230 -8.69 -28.87 -17.89
C GLY A 230 -7.32 -29.55 -17.84
N GLN A 231 -6.23 -28.78 -17.88
CA GLN A 231 -4.85 -29.26 -17.87
C GLN A 231 -4.23 -29.14 -16.47
N SER A 232 -3.30 -30.04 -16.13
CA SER A 232 -2.47 -29.90 -14.93
C SER A 232 -1.46 -28.76 -15.09
N PHE A 233 -1.06 -28.16 -13.95
CA PHE A 233 0.03 -27.19 -13.87
C PHE A 233 1.25 -27.73 -13.10
N ASP A 234 1.34 -29.03 -12.86
CA ASP A 234 2.41 -29.62 -12.03
C ASP A 234 3.84 -29.29 -12.53
N ASP A 235 4.03 -29.19 -13.84
CA ASP A 235 5.27 -28.76 -14.50
C ASP A 235 5.55 -27.25 -14.38
N LEU A 236 4.58 -26.45 -13.97
CA LEU A 236 4.72 -25.01 -13.68
C LEU A 236 5.03 -24.74 -12.20
N MET A 237 5.18 -25.79 -11.37
CA MET A 237 5.53 -25.61 -9.97
C MET A 237 6.87 -24.86 -9.85
N PRO A 238 6.90 -23.66 -9.25
CA PRO A 238 8.11 -22.86 -9.18
C PRO A 238 9.10 -23.49 -8.20
N ASP A 239 10.38 -23.22 -8.39
CA ASP A 239 11.39 -23.48 -7.36
C ASP A 239 11.20 -22.53 -6.17
N GLN A 240 11.74 -22.90 -5.01
CA GLN A 240 11.72 -22.01 -3.85
C GLN A 240 12.63 -20.81 -4.09
N LYS A 241 12.04 -19.61 -4.11
CA LYS A 241 12.76 -18.33 -4.12
C LYS A 241 13.23 -17.91 -2.73
#